data_AF-A0AAQ3MF58-F1
#
_entry.id   AF-A0AAQ3MF58-F1
#
_cell.length_a   1.000
_cell.length_b   1.000
_cell.length_c   1.000
_cell.angle_alpha   90.00
_cell.angle_beta   90.00
_cell.angle_gamma   90.00
#
_symmetry.space_group_name_H-M   'P 1'
#
loop_
_entity.id
_entity.type
_entity.pdbx_description
1 polymer ?
#
loop_
_entity_poly.entity_id
_entity_poly.type
_entity_poly.pdbx_seq_one_letter_code
_entity_poly.pdbx_strand_id
1 'polypeptide(L)'
;MKTVFVSFFILLAVSVLTIDGTESSKTLTCEQEKALAKPCLDYLTKKTDAPSTSCCDGLKEIISSTPTKKEKEAACKCLTSDPQVPDLDKDRANNLRKECKVKVYNFMSEDSDCEK
;
A
#
# COMPACT_ATOMS: atom_id res chain seq x y z
N MET A 1 19.42 42.14 -10.12
CA MET A 1 19.07 40.84 -10.76
C MET A 1 19.53 39.68 -9.88
N LYS A 2 18.91 39.47 -8.70
CA LYS A 2 19.28 38.39 -7.77
C LYS A 2 18.10 37.87 -6.94
N THR A 3 17.06 38.69 -6.76
CA THR A 3 15.91 38.38 -5.89
C THR A 3 14.74 37.69 -6.61
N VAL A 4 14.70 37.71 -7.95
CA VAL A 4 13.58 37.14 -8.73
C VAL A 4 13.66 35.61 -8.85
N PHE A 5 14.88 35.05 -8.86
CA PHE A 5 15.11 33.60 -8.92
C PHE A 5 14.67 32.90 -7.63
N VAL A 6 14.85 33.54 -6.47
CA VAL A 6 14.52 32.92 -5.17
C VAL A 6 13.01 32.80 -4.97
N SER A 7 12.22 33.77 -5.46
CA SER A 7 10.75 33.70 -5.36
C SER A 7 10.12 32.63 -6.26
N PHE A 8 10.73 32.29 -7.40
CA PHE A 8 10.17 31.28 -8.32
C PHE A 8 10.36 29.85 -7.80
N PHE A 9 11.47 29.59 -7.09
CA PHE A 9 11.73 28.29 -6.47
C PHE A 9 10.91 28.04 -5.19
N ILE A 10 10.43 29.09 -4.52
CA ILE A 10 9.57 28.96 -3.32
C ILE A 10 8.12 28.60 -3.73
N LEU A 11 7.66 28.98 -4.93
CA LEU A 11 6.30 28.70 -5.40
C LEU A 11 6.13 27.28 -5.98
N LEU A 12 7.19 26.63 -6.45
CA LEU A 12 7.12 25.27 -7.03
C LEU A 12 7.32 24.14 -6.01
N ALA A 13 7.71 24.44 -4.78
CA ALA A 13 7.79 23.44 -3.70
C ALA A 13 6.46 23.26 -2.93
N VAL A 14 5.45 24.08 -3.25
CA VAL A 14 4.12 24.05 -2.61
C VAL A 14 3.09 23.40 -3.55
N SER A 15 3.42 22.24 -4.11
CA SER A 15 2.47 21.48 -4.94
C SER A 15 2.46 19.97 -4.66
N VAL A 16 3.02 19.52 -3.54
CA VAL A 16 2.86 18.12 -3.09
C VAL A 16 2.38 18.08 -1.64
N LEU A 17 1.31 18.83 -1.37
CA LEU A 17 0.42 18.58 -0.24
C LEU A 17 -0.94 18.18 -0.79
N THR A 18 -0.97 17.10 -1.56
CA THR A 18 -2.22 16.36 -1.75
C THR A 18 -2.51 15.63 -0.43
N ILE A 19 -3.57 16.11 0.21
CA ILE A 19 -4.21 15.57 1.40
C ILE A 19 -4.49 14.07 1.20
N ASP A 20 -4.03 13.24 2.12
CA ASP A 20 -4.90 12.32 2.89
C ASP A 20 -4.06 11.67 3.99
N GLY A 21 -4.50 11.84 5.24
CA GLY A 21 -3.80 11.28 6.39
C GLY A 21 -3.92 12.06 7.70
N THR A 22 -4.98 12.84 7.91
CA THR A 22 -5.41 13.05 9.30
C THR A 22 -5.98 11.72 9.77
N GLU A 23 -5.28 11.05 10.67
CA GLU A 23 -5.76 10.66 11.99
C GLU A 23 -4.64 9.86 12.68
N SER A 24 -4.40 10.23 13.94
CA SER A 24 -3.43 9.62 14.83
C SER A 24 -3.93 8.23 15.28
N SER A 25 -3.89 7.26 14.37
CA SER A 25 -3.65 5.86 14.67
C SER A 25 -2.27 5.53 14.07
N LYS A 26 -1.76 4.30 14.16
CA LYS A 26 -0.50 3.92 13.49
C LYS A 26 -0.73 3.82 11.97
N THR A 27 -1.10 4.94 11.35
CA THR A 27 -1.48 5.04 9.94
C THR A 27 -0.22 5.04 9.10
N LEU A 28 -0.01 3.97 8.34
CA LEU A 28 1.06 3.91 7.35
C LEU A 28 0.79 4.93 6.24
N THR A 29 1.85 5.57 5.74
CA THR A 29 1.74 6.39 4.53
C THR A 29 1.67 5.50 3.30
N CYS A 30 1.11 6.02 2.20
CA CYS A 30 1.08 5.36 0.90
C CYS A 30 2.45 4.80 0.47
N GLU A 31 3.51 5.58 0.69
CA GLU A 31 4.89 5.19 0.38
C GLU A 31 5.38 4.04 1.29
N GLN A 32 4.99 4.05 2.57
CA GLN A 32 5.31 2.96 3.49
C GLN A 32 4.58 1.67 3.13
N GLU A 33 3.28 1.75 2.79
CA GLU A 33 2.51 0.59 2.34
C GLU A 33 3.07 -0.02 1.05
N LYS A 34 3.42 0.83 0.08
CA LYS A 34 4.10 0.37 -1.15
C LYS A 34 5.45 -0.27 -0.84
N ALA A 35 6.23 0.31 0.07
CA ALA A 35 7.51 -0.26 0.48
C ALA A 35 7.34 -1.65 1.14
N LEU A 36 6.32 -1.82 1.98
CA LEU A 36 5.96 -3.09 2.63
C LEU A 36 5.42 -4.13 1.63
N ALA A 37 4.69 -3.69 0.59
CA ALA A 37 4.15 -4.56 -0.45
C ALA A 37 5.17 -4.93 -1.55
N LYS A 38 6.24 -4.14 -1.72
CA LYS A 38 7.27 -4.35 -2.75
C LYS A 38 7.83 -5.78 -2.82
N PRO A 39 8.13 -6.47 -1.69
CA PRO A 39 8.63 -7.84 -1.73
C PRO A 39 7.63 -8.86 -2.29
N CYS A 40 6.34 -8.51 -2.39
CA CYS A 40 5.30 -9.36 -2.95
C CYS A 40 5.29 -9.36 -4.48
N LEU A 41 5.93 -8.37 -5.12
CA LEU A 41 5.85 -8.21 -6.58
C LEU A 41 6.34 -9.45 -7.33
N ASP A 42 7.38 -10.13 -6.88
CA ASP A 42 7.87 -11.33 -7.56
C ASP A 42 6.87 -12.50 -7.50
N TYR A 43 6.08 -12.60 -6.43
CA TYR A 43 4.98 -13.56 -6.36
C TYR A 43 3.82 -13.09 -7.23
N LEU A 44 3.41 -11.82 -7.11
CA LEU A 44 2.29 -11.24 -7.84
C LEU A 44 2.51 -11.23 -9.36
N THR A 45 3.76 -11.21 -9.82
CA THR A 45 4.14 -11.22 -11.25
C THR A 45 4.60 -12.60 -11.75
N LYS A 46 4.26 -13.68 -11.03
CA LYS A 46 4.60 -15.06 -11.43
C LYS A 46 6.09 -15.40 -11.54
N LYS A 47 6.99 -14.61 -10.95
CA LYS A 47 8.43 -14.91 -10.91
C LYS A 47 8.80 -15.94 -9.85
N THR A 48 7.96 -16.09 -8.81
CA THR A 48 8.14 -17.06 -7.72
C THR A 48 6.84 -17.80 -7.45
N ASP A 49 6.87 -19.07 -7.06
CA ASP A 49 5.64 -19.85 -6.82
C ASP A 49 4.96 -19.56 -5.48
N ALA A 50 5.69 -19.01 -4.52
CA ALA A 50 5.20 -18.70 -3.18
C ALA A 50 5.66 -17.31 -2.74
N PRO A 51 4.88 -16.60 -1.90
CA PRO A 51 5.30 -15.32 -1.35
C PRO A 51 6.50 -15.49 -0.42
N SER A 52 7.41 -14.52 -0.46
CA SER A 52 8.55 -14.46 0.45
C SER A 52 8.09 -14.17 1.89
N THR A 53 8.93 -14.52 2.87
CA THR A 53 8.68 -14.16 4.28
C THR A 53 8.49 -12.66 4.44
N SER A 54 9.33 -11.85 3.79
CA SER A 54 9.23 -10.38 3.83
C SER A 54 7.95 -9.85 3.21
N CYS A 55 7.46 -10.46 2.12
CA CYS A 55 6.15 -10.14 1.57
C CYS A 55 5.04 -10.38 2.60
N CYS A 56 5.04 -11.57 3.23
CA CYS A 56 4.01 -11.91 4.20
C CYS A 56 4.07 -11.06 5.47
N ASP A 57 5.26 -10.67 5.91
CA ASP A 57 5.41 -9.79 7.07
C ASP A 57 4.97 -8.36 6.76
N GLY A 58 5.32 -7.83 5.57
CA GLY A 58 4.80 -6.55 5.10
C GLY A 58 3.28 -6.54 4.98
N LEU A 59 2.69 -7.62 4.45
CA LEU A 59 1.23 -7.78 4.37
C LEU A 59 0.57 -7.79 5.76
N LYS A 60 1.16 -8.48 6.75
CA LYS A 60 0.66 -8.47 8.13
C LYS A 60 0.71 -7.07 8.73
N GLU A 61 1.78 -6.33 8.49
CA GLU A 61 1.95 -4.98 9.02
C GLU A 61 0.89 -4.03 8.43
N ILE A 62 0.67 -4.07 7.12
CA ILE A 62 -0.39 -3.29 6.44
C ILE A 62 -1.77 -3.64 7.03
N ILE A 63 -2.10 -4.94 7.15
CA ILE A 63 -3.38 -5.39 7.71
C ILE A 63 -3.55 -4.95 9.17
N SER A 64 -2.49 -5.01 9.98
CA SER A 64 -2.52 -4.60 11.39
C SER A 64 -2.67 -3.08 11.57
N SER A 65 -2.22 -2.31 10.58
CA SER A 65 -2.26 -0.84 10.56
C SER A 65 -3.54 -0.30 9.93
N THR A 66 -4.42 -1.18 9.43
CA THR A 66 -5.69 -0.84 8.77
C THR A 66 -6.89 -1.55 9.44
N PRO A 67 -7.13 -1.33 10.75
CA PRO A 67 -8.17 -2.04 11.48
C PRO A 67 -9.59 -1.75 10.98
N THR A 68 -9.84 -0.57 10.42
CA THR A 68 -11.18 -0.16 9.96
C THR A 68 -11.37 -0.34 8.44
N LYS A 69 -12.63 -0.43 7.99
CA LYS A 69 -12.96 -0.48 6.56
C LYS A 69 -12.42 0.73 5.78
N LYS A 70 -12.49 1.93 6.37
CA LYS A 70 -11.99 3.17 5.75
C LYS A 70 -10.48 3.13 5.54
N GLU A 71 -9.71 2.64 6.52
CA GLU A 71 -8.26 2.49 6.41
C GLU A 71 -7.89 1.42 5.37
N LYS A 72 -8.62 0.30 5.30
CA LYS A 72 -8.41 -0.73 4.26
C LYS A 72 -8.66 -0.20 2.84
N GLU A 73 -9.71 0.59 2.67
CA GLU A 73 -10.04 1.21 1.38
C GLU A 73 -8.94 2.21 0.96
N ALA A 74 -8.46 3.03 1.90
CA ALA A 74 -7.36 3.96 1.67
C ALA A 74 -6.07 3.22 1.26
N ALA A 75 -5.72 2.16 2.01
CA ALA A 75 -4.55 1.35 1.72
C ALA A 75 -4.60 0.71 0.34
N CYS A 76 -5.77 0.19 -0.06
CA CYS A 76 -5.89 -0.38 -1.38
C CYS A 76 -5.79 0.66 -2.50
N LYS A 77 -6.40 1.84 -2.34
CA LYS A 77 -6.20 2.94 -3.30
C LYS A 77 -4.72 3.27 -3.44
N CYS A 78 -3.97 3.26 -2.35
CA CYS A 78 -2.53 3.45 -2.35
C CYS A 78 -1.74 2.39 -3.14
N LEU A 79 -2.06 1.12 -2.92
CA LEU A 79 -1.39 0.00 -3.57
C LEU A 79 -1.76 -0.18 -5.05
N THR A 80 -2.96 0.23 -5.45
CA THR A 80 -3.47 0.13 -6.83
C THR A 80 -3.11 1.34 -7.70
N SER A 81 -2.79 2.48 -7.09
CA SER A 81 -2.42 3.71 -7.80
C SER A 81 -0.98 3.69 -8.33
N ASP A 82 -0.29 2.55 -8.32
CA ASP A 82 1.05 2.42 -8.91
C ASP A 82 0.94 1.87 -10.35
N PRO A 83 1.10 2.72 -11.38
CA PRO A 83 1.01 2.30 -12.78
C PRO A 83 2.19 1.41 -13.23
N GLN A 84 3.13 1.08 -12.35
CA GLN A 84 4.41 0.44 -12.71
C GLN A 84 4.42 -1.09 -12.63
N VAL A 85 3.27 -1.75 -12.40
CA VAL A 85 3.21 -3.23 -12.35
C VAL A 85 2.37 -3.78 -13.51
N PRO A 86 2.91 -3.84 -14.74
CA PRO A 86 2.14 -4.22 -15.93
C PRO A 86 1.67 -5.68 -15.95
N ASP A 87 2.22 -6.55 -15.09
CA ASP A 87 1.97 -8.00 -15.11
C ASP A 87 1.44 -8.55 -13.78
N LEU A 88 0.63 -7.77 -13.06
CA LEU A 88 0.04 -8.24 -11.81
C LEU A 88 -1.00 -9.34 -12.06
N ASP A 89 -0.76 -10.52 -11.53
CA ASP A 89 -1.71 -11.62 -11.54
C ASP A 89 -2.78 -11.42 -10.46
N LYS A 90 -4.03 -11.22 -10.90
CA LYS A 90 -5.17 -10.94 -10.01
C LYS A 90 -5.50 -12.13 -9.09
N ASP A 91 -5.36 -13.36 -9.58
CA ASP A 91 -5.65 -14.55 -8.78
C ASP A 91 -4.64 -14.71 -7.63
N ARG A 92 -3.37 -14.44 -7.89
CA ARG A 92 -2.32 -14.40 -6.86
C ARG A 92 -2.51 -13.25 -5.89
N ALA A 93 -2.90 -12.07 -6.34
CA ALA A 93 -3.25 -10.97 -5.45
C ALA A 93 -4.38 -11.34 -4.49
N ASN A 94 -5.45 -11.96 -5.01
CA ASN A 94 -6.60 -12.39 -4.21
C ASN A 94 -6.26 -13.50 -3.22
N ASN A 95 -5.36 -14.42 -3.59
CA ASN A 95 -4.95 -15.53 -2.74
C ASN A 95 -3.78 -15.21 -1.79
N LEU A 96 -3.10 -14.06 -1.97
CA LEU A 96 -1.90 -13.71 -1.21
C LEU A 96 -2.10 -13.79 0.31
N ARG A 97 -3.24 -13.34 0.82
CA ARG A 97 -3.59 -13.43 2.25
C ARG A 97 -3.63 -14.87 2.75
N LYS A 98 -4.23 -15.77 1.95
CA LYS A 98 -4.34 -17.20 2.25
C LYS A 98 -2.97 -17.87 2.23
N GLU A 99 -2.17 -17.57 1.22
CA GLU A 99 -0.79 -18.08 1.08
C GLU A 99 0.11 -17.64 2.25
N CYS A 100 -0.01 -16.38 2.68
CA CYS A 100 0.72 -15.84 3.82
C CYS A 100 0.16 -16.30 5.19
N LYS A 101 -0.92 -17.09 5.21
CA LYS A 101 -1.56 -17.64 6.42
C LYS A 101 -1.84 -16.56 7.47
N VAL A 102 -2.18 -15.34 7.03
CA VAL A 102 -2.45 -14.22 7.92
C VAL A 102 -3.81 -14.44 8.58
N LYS A 103 -3.80 -14.94 9.81
CA LYS A 103 -5.00 -15.06 10.65
C LYS A 103 -5.30 -13.69 11.24
N VAL A 104 -6.33 -13.02 10.71
CA VAL A 104 -6.87 -11.80 11.35
C VAL A 104 -7.59 -12.24 12.62
N TYR A 105 -6.89 -12.20 13.76
CA TYR A 105 -7.41 -12.73 15.02
C TYR A 105 -8.51 -11.88 15.66
N ASN A 106 -8.94 -10.76 15.05
CA ASN A 106 -9.89 -9.87 15.73
C ASN A 106 -10.97 -9.20 14.90
N PHE A 107 -11.15 -9.51 13.62
CA PHE A 107 -12.32 -9.06 12.88
C PHE A 107 -12.65 -10.07 11.79
N MET A 108 -13.79 -10.75 11.94
CA MET A 108 -14.48 -11.39 10.83
C MET A 108 -14.61 -10.38 9.69
N SER A 109 -13.89 -10.62 8.59
CA SER A 109 -14.51 -10.91 7.30
C SER A 109 -13.44 -11.20 6.26
N GLU A 110 -13.63 -12.33 5.60
CA GLU A 110 -12.91 -12.79 4.43
C GLU A 110 -13.25 -11.90 3.24
N ASP A 111 -12.64 -10.73 3.08
CA ASP A 111 -12.79 -10.03 1.79
C ASP A 111 -11.44 -9.52 1.30
N SER A 112 -10.99 -10.13 0.20
CA SER A 112 -9.81 -9.82 -0.60
C SER A 112 -10.10 -8.77 -1.68
N ASP A 113 -11.32 -8.25 -1.74
CA ASP A 113 -11.70 -7.17 -2.64
C ASP A 113 -11.64 -5.83 -1.93
N CYS A 114 -10.91 -4.88 -2.51
CA CYS A 114 -10.75 -3.52 -2.01
C CYS A 114 -12.02 -2.66 -1.99
N GLU A 115 -13.17 -3.25 -2.31
CA GLU A 115 -14.46 -2.57 -2.42
C GLU A 115 -15.59 -3.25 -1.63
N LYS A 116 -15.34 -4.29 -0.82
CA LYS A 116 -16.39 -4.90 0.02
C LYS A 116 -16.01 -4.96 1.50
#